data_AF-A0A1S2LVP4-F1
#
_entry.id   AF-A0A1S2LVP4-F1
#
_cell.length_a   1.000
_cell.length_b   1.000
_cell.length_c   1.000
_cell.angle_alpha   90.00
_cell.angle_beta   90.00
_cell.angle_gamma   90.00
#
_symmetry.space_group_name_H-M   'P 1'
#
loop_
_entity.id
_entity.type
_entity.pdbx_description
1 polymer ?
#
loop_
_entity_poly.entity_id
_entity_poly.type
_entity_poly.pdbx_seq_one_letter_code
_entity_poly.pdbx_strand_id
1 'polypeptide(L)'
;MKKLFRGFVLLVAVLVIQLTFLPANEAYANENPLTFSKLNVQIMPEFINPEEWDYTIPSLLVGYHGSIVNETEEPYDGEIIFKLPTNLPQFQIGYLAQEVDEQQHLPIDFTINEEEQYISLTPQEPIAPNATFDFIIEHFSASIEGGVERDFTFKYVTDAGVTDFNVAIYAPFRAENFQVEQEATLVSDSFGGEVYVYEMGEVNQGETIAFDVSYTKDSNVTTLEAFNDMQGGMPDDDIHAGLNEGGQAQGGNNSFISTEDAVLISLTIIIVGAFIFVIVRKKKNGDVVSKEASAKPKKIINKEEEIKKLRKMLAEGKIDEKTYKEKRSKLG
;
A
#
# COMPACT_ATOMS: atom_id res chain seq x y z
N MET A 1 56.56 -52.57 3.71
CA MET A 1 56.44 -51.10 3.54
C MET A 1 56.21 -50.66 2.10
N LYS A 2 57.08 -50.99 1.12
CA LYS A 2 56.94 -50.49 -0.28
C LYS A 2 55.63 -50.86 -0.99
N LYS A 3 55.03 -52.02 -0.70
CA LYS A 3 53.73 -52.44 -1.30
C LYS A 3 52.53 -51.70 -0.70
N LEU A 4 52.55 -51.42 0.60
CA LEU A 4 51.52 -50.65 1.30
C LEU A 4 51.53 -49.18 0.86
N PHE A 5 52.72 -48.60 0.68
CA PHE A 5 52.87 -47.23 0.18
C PHE A 5 52.34 -47.07 -1.26
N ARG A 6 52.59 -48.05 -2.14
CA ARG A 6 52.04 -48.05 -3.51
C ARG A 6 50.53 -48.19 -3.54
N GLY A 7 49.95 -49.02 -2.67
CA GLY A 7 48.49 -49.14 -2.55
C GLY A 7 47.84 -47.85 -2.06
N PHE A 8 48.46 -47.16 -1.10
CA PHE A 8 47.98 -45.88 -0.59
C PHE A 8 48.02 -44.78 -1.66
N VAL A 9 49.11 -44.66 -2.41
CA VAL A 9 49.23 -43.68 -3.50
C VAL A 9 48.19 -43.92 -4.60
N LEU A 10 47.92 -45.18 -4.94
CA LEU A 10 46.95 -45.54 -5.97
C LEU A 10 45.51 -45.25 -5.50
N LEU A 11 45.22 -45.49 -4.22
CA LEU A 11 43.93 -45.16 -3.62
C LEU A 11 43.70 -43.64 -3.57
N VAL A 12 44.71 -42.86 -3.19
CA VAL A 12 44.63 -41.39 -3.21
C VAL A 12 44.46 -40.86 -4.64
N ALA A 13 45.17 -41.42 -5.62
CA ALA A 13 45.03 -41.01 -7.01
C ALA A 13 43.60 -41.29 -7.55
N VAL A 14 43.02 -42.44 -7.23
CA VAL A 14 41.62 -42.75 -7.61
C VAL A 14 40.63 -41.80 -6.94
N LEU A 15 40.85 -41.45 -5.67
CA LEU A 15 39.99 -40.54 -4.92
C LEU A 15 40.06 -39.10 -5.47
N VAL A 16 41.25 -38.64 -5.87
CA VAL A 16 41.43 -37.33 -6.51
C VAL A 16 40.79 -37.29 -7.90
N ILE A 17 40.88 -38.36 -8.68
CA ILE A 17 40.23 -38.45 -9.98
C ILE A 17 38.70 -38.45 -9.84
N GLN A 18 38.15 -39.12 -8.83
CA GLN A 18 36.70 -39.09 -8.57
C GLN A 18 36.21 -37.69 -8.16
N LEU A 19 37.03 -36.89 -7.48
CA LEU A 19 36.71 -35.50 -7.16
C LEU A 19 36.68 -34.58 -8.40
N THR A 20 37.40 -34.92 -9.48
CA THR A 20 37.40 -34.12 -10.72
C THR A 20 36.26 -34.45 -11.69
N PHE A 21 35.53 -35.56 -11.46
CA PHE A 21 34.39 -35.98 -12.28
C PHE A 21 33.04 -35.80 -11.58
N LEU A 22 33.01 -35.17 -10.40
CA LEU A 22 31.75 -34.64 -9.92
C LEU A 22 31.35 -33.54 -10.90
N PRO A 23 30.14 -33.58 -11.50
CA PRO A 23 29.63 -32.41 -12.19
C PRO A 23 29.78 -31.25 -11.22
N ALA A 24 30.19 -30.07 -11.71
CA ALA A 24 30.03 -28.88 -10.91
C ALA A 24 28.59 -28.91 -10.44
N ASN A 25 28.38 -29.11 -9.13
CA ASN A 25 27.18 -28.63 -8.52
C ASN A 25 27.33 -27.13 -8.73
N GLU A 26 26.82 -26.65 -9.87
CA GLU A 26 26.16 -25.37 -9.92
C GLU A 26 25.17 -25.49 -8.76
N ALA A 27 25.63 -25.02 -7.60
CA ALA A 27 24.75 -24.42 -6.65
C ALA A 27 24.02 -23.41 -7.52
N TYR A 28 22.82 -23.80 -7.97
CA TYR A 28 21.81 -22.86 -8.39
C TYR A 28 21.71 -21.95 -7.18
N ALA A 29 22.51 -20.89 -7.19
CA ALA A 29 22.18 -19.71 -6.46
C ALA A 29 20.73 -19.47 -6.85
N ASN A 30 19.85 -19.44 -5.86
CA ASN A 30 18.50 -18.91 -6.01
C ASN A 30 18.66 -17.42 -6.35
N GLU A 31 19.22 -17.14 -7.53
CA GLU A 31 19.14 -15.85 -8.18
C GLU A 31 17.69 -15.77 -8.60
N ASN A 32 16.90 -15.13 -7.74
CA ASN A 32 15.59 -14.68 -8.14
C ASN A 32 15.80 -13.90 -9.44
N PRO A 33 15.25 -14.33 -10.59
CA PRO A 33 15.50 -13.69 -11.88
C PRO A 33 14.95 -12.27 -11.98
N LEU A 34 14.29 -11.83 -10.92
CA LEU A 34 13.56 -10.59 -10.79
C LEU A 34 14.28 -9.64 -9.82
N THR A 35 14.59 -8.44 -10.30
CA THR A 35 15.20 -7.37 -9.52
C THR A 35 14.22 -6.22 -9.35
N PHE A 36 14.14 -5.63 -8.15
CA PHE A 36 13.32 -4.45 -7.93
C PHE A 36 14.07 -3.20 -8.40
N SER A 37 13.60 -2.56 -9.46
CA SER A 37 14.18 -1.30 -9.94
C SER A 37 13.69 -0.14 -9.09
N LYS A 38 12.40 -0.13 -8.73
CA LYS A 38 11.76 0.92 -7.93
C LYS A 38 10.81 0.35 -6.90
N LEU A 39 10.76 0.96 -5.72
CA LEU A 39 9.73 0.71 -4.72
C LEU A 39 9.43 1.97 -3.91
N ASN A 40 8.17 2.42 -3.97
CA ASN A 40 7.66 3.54 -3.19
C ASN A 40 6.67 2.98 -2.18
N VAL A 41 6.94 3.20 -0.91
CA VAL A 41 6.07 2.79 0.19
C VAL A 41 5.32 4.02 0.70
N GLN A 42 4.00 3.95 0.69
CA GLN A 42 3.14 5.00 1.22
C GLN A 42 2.49 4.52 2.52
N ILE A 43 2.71 5.26 3.60
CA ILE A 43 2.22 4.95 4.94
C ILE A 43 1.16 6.00 5.30
N MET A 44 -0.09 5.58 5.37
CA MET A 44 -1.24 6.46 5.45
C MET A 44 -2.14 6.12 6.65
N PRO A 45 -1.76 6.57 7.86
CA PRO A 45 -2.60 6.40 9.04
C PRO A 45 -3.95 7.13 8.87
N GLU A 46 -5.03 6.39 9.13
CA GLU A 46 -6.41 6.86 9.11
C GLU A 46 -6.80 7.63 7.85
N PHE A 47 -6.29 7.23 6.69
CA PHE A 47 -6.58 7.91 5.44
C PHE A 47 -7.97 7.56 4.89
N ILE A 48 -8.29 6.26 4.88
CA ILE A 48 -9.58 5.69 4.50
C ILE A 48 -9.79 4.38 5.25
N ASN A 49 -11.04 3.98 5.46
CA ASN A 49 -11.39 2.67 5.98
C ASN A 49 -11.88 1.77 4.84
N PRO A 50 -11.52 0.47 4.83
CA PRO A 50 -12.16 -0.49 3.94
C PRO A 50 -13.65 -0.68 4.31
N GLU A 51 -14.46 -1.16 3.36
CA GLU A 51 -15.94 -1.20 3.44
C GLU A 51 -16.46 -1.88 4.73
N GLU A 52 -15.81 -2.96 5.16
CA GLU A 52 -16.21 -3.77 6.33
C GLU A 52 -15.33 -3.51 7.57
N TRP A 53 -14.67 -2.35 7.65
CA TRP A 53 -13.83 -1.99 8.80
C TRP A 53 -14.65 -1.60 10.03
N ASP A 54 -14.15 -1.92 11.21
CA ASP A 54 -14.68 -1.34 12.45
C ASP A 54 -14.21 0.12 12.58
N TYR A 55 -15.10 1.07 12.32
CA TYR A 55 -14.85 2.51 12.38
C TYR A 55 -14.45 3.03 13.78
N THR A 56 -14.54 2.20 14.82
CA THR A 56 -14.01 2.52 16.15
C THR A 56 -12.53 2.24 16.31
N ILE A 57 -11.93 1.55 15.32
CA ILE A 57 -10.51 1.19 15.29
C ILE A 57 -9.81 2.04 14.20
N PRO A 58 -8.74 2.78 14.53
CA PRO A 58 -7.97 3.49 13.52
C PRO A 58 -7.32 2.51 12.54
N SER A 59 -7.52 2.75 11.24
CA SER A 59 -6.90 1.95 10.17
C SER A 59 -5.53 2.52 9.80
N LEU A 60 -4.58 1.64 9.51
CA LEU A 60 -3.34 1.99 8.84
C LEU A 60 -3.38 1.41 7.42
N LEU A 61 -3.42 2.27 6.41
CA LEU A 61 -3.23 1.90 5.01
C LEU A 61 -1.74 1.97 4.67
N VAL A 62 -1.22 0.90 4.09
CA VAL A 62 0.12 0.87 3.49
C VAL A 62 0.01 0.48 2.03
N GLY A 63 0.53 1.33 1.14
CA GLY A 63 0.64 1.09 -0.29
C GLY A 63 2.08 0.83 -0.70
N TYR A 64 2.29 -0.15 -1.56
CA TYR A 64 3.55 -0.45 -2.23
C TYR A 64 3.35 -0.27 -3.73
N HIS A 65 4.07 0.67 -4.30
CA HIS A 65 4.08 0.94 -5.74
C HIS A 65 5.49 0.67 -6.25
N GLY A 66 5.67 -0.37 -7.04
CA GLY A 66 7.00 -0.78 -7.44
C GLY A 66 7.07 -1.37 -8.84
N SER A 67 8.31 -1.56 -9.25
CA SER A 67 8.69 -2.03 -10.59
C SER A 67 9.69 -3.16 -10.43
N ILE A 68 9.36 -4.31 -11.02
CA ILE A 68 10.23 -5.49 -11.07
C ILE A 68 10.74 -5.66 -12.49
N VAL A 69 12.02 -5.93 -12.68
CA VAL A 69 12.62 -6.19 -13.99
C VAL A 69 12.99 -7.66 -14.11
N ASN A 70 12.60 -8.30 -15.21
CA ASN A 70 13.12 -9.61 -15.59
C ASN A 70 14.49 -9.44 -16.23
N GLU A 71 15.57 -9.72 -15.51
CA GLU A 71 16.95 -9.56 -16.02
C GLU A 71 17.45 -10.79 -16.79
N THR A 72 16.60 -11.80 -16.99
CA THR A 72 16.97 -13.01 -17.72
C THR A 72 16.83 -12.83 -19.24
N GLU A 73 17.44 -13.75 -19.98
CA GLU A 73 17.33 -13.80 -21.45
C GLU A 73 16.02 -14.46 -21.93
N GLU A 74 15.23 -15.04 -21.02
CA GLU A 74 13.99 -15.75 -21.33
C GLU A 74 12.77 -15.04 -20.71
N PRO A 75 11.56 -15.18 -21.30
CA PRO A 75 10.35 -14.67 -20.65
C PRO A 75 10.10 -15.33 -19.29
N TYR A 76 9.66 -14.55 -18.31
CA TYR A 76 9.30 -15.04 -16.97
C TYR A 76 7.78 -15.13 -16.81
N ASP A 77 7.28 -16.33 -16.53
CA ASP A 77 5.86 -16.60 -16.26
C ASP A 77 5.65 -17.28 -14.89
N GLY A 78 6.69 -17.27 -14.04
CA GLY A 78 6.67 -17.88 -12.72
C GLY A 78 5.87 -17.09 -11.67
N GLU A 79 5.83 -17.66 -10.47
CA GLU A 79 5.22 -17.04 -9.29
C GLU A 79 6.10 -15.88 -8.78
N ILE A 80 5.50 -14.73 -8.50
CA ILE A 80 6.14 -13.59 -7.82
C ILE A 80 5.66 -13.59 -6.38
N ILE A 81 6.60 -13.51 -5.44
CA ILE A 81 6.34 -13.52 -4.00
C ILE A 81 6.70 -12.16 -3.42
N PHE A 82 5.78 -11.57 -2.66
CA PHE A 82 6.01 -10.36 -1.88
C PHE A 82 5.84 -10.68 -0.41
N LYS A 83 6.86 -10.48 0.43
CA LYS A 83 6.67 -10.60 1.87
C LYS A 83 5.88 -9.40 2.38
N LEU A 84 4.81 -9.70 3.12
CA LEU A 84 3.94 -8.72 3.72
C LEU A 84 3.67 -9.12 5.17
N PRO A 85 3.43 -8.17 6.07
CA PRO A 85 3.18 -8.46 7.47
C PRO A 85 1.74 -8.96 7.69
N THR A 86 1.41 -10.13 7.13
CA THR A 86 0.05 -10.72 7.13
C THR A 86 -0.47 -11.09 8.52
N ASN A 87 0.41 -11.12 9.52
CA ASN A 87 0.07 -11.41 10.92
C ASN A 87 -0.36 -10.17 11.72
N LEU A 88 -0.37 -8.98 11.09
CA LEU A 88 -0.84 -7.76 11.76
C LEU A 88 -2.32 -7.87 12.14
N PRO A 89 -2.76 -7.19 13.21
CA PRO A 89 -4.16 -7.17 13.61
C PRO A 89 -5.06 -6.68 12.47
N GLN A 90 -6.13 -7.43 12.18
CA GLN A 90 -7.07 -7.13 11.09
C GLN A 90 -6.40 -6.87 9.73
N PHE A 91 -5.30 -7.59 9.45
CA PHE A 91 -4.66 -7.53 8.14
C PHE A 91 -5.66 -7.87 7.03
N GLN A 92 -5.71 -7.03 6.00
CA GLN A 92 -6.46 -7.33 4.78
C GLN A 92 -5.85 -6.63 3.57
N ILE A 93 -5.86 -7.31 2.42
CA ILE A 93 -5.51 -6.69 1.15
C ILE A 93 -6.68 -5.81 0.70
N GLY A 94 -6.39 -4.52 0.52
CA GLY A 94 -7.34 -3.54 -0.01
C GLY A 94 -7.37 -3.55 -1.53
N TYR A 95 -6.19 -3.61 -2.15
CA TYR A 95 -6.03 -3.57 -3.59
C TYR A 95 -4.76 -4.27 -4.03
N LEU A 96 -4.82 -4.95 -5.17
CA LEU A 96 -3.66 -5.54 -5.82
C LEU A 96 -3.87 -5.53 -7.34
N ALA A 97 -2.96 -4.90 -8.06
CA ALA A 97 -3.04 -4.79 -9.51
C ALA A 97 -1.66 -4.71 -10.18
N GLN A 98 -1.63 -5.09 -11.47
CA GLN A 98 -0.57 -4.75 -12.40
C GLN A 98 -0.89 -3.37 -12.99
N GLU A 99 0.09 -2.48 -13.00
CA GLU A 99 0.04 -1.25 -13.77
C GLU A 99 0.57 -1.54 -15.18
N VAL A 100 -0.27 -1.36 -16.20
CA VAL A 100 0.09 -1.63 -17.60
C VAL A 100 0.50 -0.34 -18.31
N ASP A 101 -0.15 0.76 -17.93
CA ASP A 101 0.18 2.14 -18.27
C ASP A 101 -0.39 3.07 -17.18
N GLU A 102 -0.12 4.38 -17.26
CA GLU A 102 -0.53 5.39 -16.27
C GLU A 102 -2.05 5.44 -15.98
N GLN A 103 -2.88 4.81 -16.83
CA GLN A 103 -4.34 4.91 -16.80
C GLN A 103 -5.00 3.53 -16.60
N GLN A 104 -4.27 2.44 -16.81
CA GLN A 104 -4.80 1.09 -16.82
C GLN A 104 -4.15 0.22 -15.74
N HIS A 105 -4.95 -0.10 -14.73
CA HIS A 105 -4.60 -1.08 -13.69
C HIS A 105 -5.43 -2.35 -13.86
N LEU A 106 -4.76 -3.48 -14.00
CA LEU A 106 -5.39 -4.78 -14.14
C LEU A 106 -5.33 -5.51 -12.79
N PRO A 107 -6.48 -5.78 -12.14
CA PRO A 107 -6.50 -6.61 -10.94
C PRO A 107 -5.89 -7.99 -11.24
N ILE A 108 -5.08 -8.49 -10.31
CA ILE A 108 -4.43 -9.79 -10.43
C ILE A 108 -4.97 -10.70 -9.33
N ASP A 109 -5.18 -11.98 -9.67
CA ASP A 109 -5.45 -13.00 -8.67
C ASP A 109 -4.19 -13.26 -7.84
N PHE A 110 -4.37 -13.47 -6.54
CA PHE A 110 -3.26 -13.70 -5.62
C PHE A 110 -3.65 -14.73 -4.55
N THR A 111 -2.63 -15.31 -3.93
CA THR A 111 -2.75 -16.19 -2.77
C THR A 111 -2.08 -15.53 -1.57
N ILE A 112 -2.66 -15.68 -0.37
CA ILE A 112 -2.05 -15.22 0.88
C ILE A 112 -1.56 -16.44 1.65
N ASN A 113 -0.33 -16.38 2.14
CA ASN A 113 0.19 -17.30 3.15
C ASN A 113 0.41 -16.54 4.46
N GLU A 114 -0.48 -16.74 5.42
CA GLU A 114 -0.42 -16.08 6.73
C GLU A 114 0.71 -16.62 7.62
N GLU A 115 1.04 -17.91 7.50
CA GLU A 115 2.08 -18.56 8.31
C GLU A 115 3.48 -18.08 7.91
N GLU A 116 3.73 -18.03 6.60
CA GLU A 116 5.02 -17.64 6.01
C GLU A 116 5.10 -16.14 5.67
N GLN A 117 4.03 -15.39 5.93
CA GLN A 117 3.97 -13.94 5.80
C GLN A 117 4.27 -13.40 4.39
N TYR A 118 3.60 -13.95 3.39
CA TYR A 118 3.73 -13.48 2.02
C TYR A 118 2.42 -13.51 1.26
N ILE A 119 2.38 -12.76 0.17
CA ILE A 119 1.42 -12.96 -0.91
C ILE A 119 2.16 -13.44 -2.15
N SER A 120 1.47 -14.23 -2.96
CA SER A 120 2.01 -14.71 -4.23
C SER A 120 1.03 -14.49 -5.37
N LEU A 121 1.56 -14.17 -6.53
CA LEU A 121 0.80 -13.93 -7.75
C LEU A 121 1.54 -14.47 -8.96
N THR A 122 0.82 -14.70 -10.05
CA THR A 122 1.41 -15.02 -11.36
C THR A 122 1.02 -13.91 -12.33
N PRO A 123 1.99 -13.34 -13.08
CA PRO A 123 1.68 -12.37 -14.13
C PRO A 123 0.66 -12.93 -15.12
N GLN A 124 -0.28 -12.10 -15.59
CA GLN A 124 -1.27 -12.54 -16.59
C GLN A 124 -0.62 -12.81 -17.94
N GLU A 125 0.44 -12.06 -18.26
CA GLU A 125 1.29 -12.25 -19.44
C GLU A 125 2.74 -12.45 -18.98
N PRO A 126 3.52 -13.33 -19.65
CA PRO A 126 4.93 -13.49 -19.34
C PRO A 126 5.71 -12.17 -19.44
N ILE A 127 6.55 -11.88 -18.44
CA ILE A 127 7.41 -10.72 -18.42
C ILE A 127 8.57 -10.98 -19.38
N ALA A 128 8.62 -10.26 -20.52
CA ALA A 128 9.68 -10.43 -21.50
C ALA A 128 11.07 -10.12 -20.93
N PRO A 129 12.16 -10.61 -21.55
CA PRO A 129 13.53 -10.26 -21.20
C PRO A 129 13.73 -8.74 -21.11
N ASN A 130 14.28 -8.26 -20.00
CA ASN A 130 14.49 -6.85 -19.65
C ASN A 130 13.22 -5.99 -19.61
N ALA A 131 12.03 -6.60 -19.59
CA ALA A 131 10.78 -5.88 -19.41
C ALA A 131 10.49 -5.66 -17.93
N THR A 132 9.71 -4.62 -17.66
CA THR A 132 9.25 -4.26 -16.32
C THR A 132 7.85 -4.80 -16.07
N PHE A 133 7.61 -5.23 -14.83
CA PHE A 133 6.31 -5.52 -14.27
C PHE A 133 6.06 -4.52 -13.15
N ASP A 134 5.16 -3.57 -13.42
CA ASP A 134 4.76 -2.54 -12.48
C ASP A 134 3.56 -3.04 -11.67
N PHE A 135 3.61 -2.84 -10.35
CA PHE A 135 2.61 -3.36 -9.43
C PHE A 135 2.19 -2.34 -8.39
N ILE A 136 0.96 -2.51 -7.93
CA ILE A 136 0.38 -1.80 -6.79
C ILE A 136 -0.15 -2.83 -5.82
N ILE A 137 0.28 -2.75 -4.57
CA ILE A 137 -0.23 -3.57 -3.46
C ILE A 137 -0.62 -2.65 -2.33
N GLU A 138 -1.86 -2.73 -1.87
CA GLU A 138 -2.35 -1.98 -0.74
C GLU A 138 -2.91 -2.93 0.31
N HIS A 139 -2.56 -2.71 1.56
CA HIS A 139 -3.13 -3.44 2.67
C HIS A 139 -3.49 -2.53 3.83
N PHE A 140 -4.47 -2.99 4.61
CA PHE A 140 -4.88 -2.35 5.85
C PHE A 140 -4.46 -3.19 7.05
N SER A 141 -4.28 -2.53 8.19
CA SER A 141 -4.13 -3.18 9.49
C SER A 141 -4.62 -2.27 10.62
N ALA A 142 -4.93 -2.86 11.76
CA ALA A 142 -5.27 -2.17 13.00
C ALA A 142 -4.01 -2.04 13.89
N SER A 143 -2.94 -1.51 13.30
CA SER A 143 -1.63 -1.40 13.96
C SER A 143 -1.43 -0.09 14.75
N ILE A 144 -2.39 0.84 14.66
CA ILE A 144 -2.34 2.10 15.39
C ILE A 144 -2.86 1.86 16.81
N GLU A 145 -2.00 2.10 17.78
CA GLU A 145 -2.31 1.98 19.20
C GLU A 145 -2.82 3.31 19.77
N GLY A 146 -3.38 3.24 20.98
CA GLY A 146 -3.87 4.42 21.68
C GLY A 146 -5.26 4.89 21.23
N GLY A 147 -5.69 6.02 21.81
CA GLY A 147 -7.05 6.55 21.65
C GLY A 147 -7.04 7.96 21.10
N VAL A 148 -6.53 8.88 21.92
CA VAL A 148 -6.30 10.29 21.54
C VAL A 148 -4.84 10.47 21.16
N GLU A 149 -3.91 10.12 22.05
CA GLU A 149 -2.52 9.89 21.67
C GLU A 149 -2.45 8.56 20.92
N ARG A 150 -1.81 8.58 19.76
CA ARG A 150 -1.71 7.46 18.83
C ARG A 150 -0.27 7.25 18.43
N ASP A 151 0.09 5.99 18.28
CA ASP A 151 1.41 5.59 17.85
C ASP A 151 1.36 4.26 17.10
N PHE A 152 2.34 4.06 16.21
CA PHE A 152 2.58 2.78 15.55
C PHE A 152 4.02 2.70 15.05
N THR A 153 4.50 1.47 14.86
CA THR A 153 5.76 1.18 14.19
C THR A 153 5.47 0.56 12.83
N PHE A 154 5.96 1.20 11.76
CA PHE A 154 6.08 0.56 10.47
C PHE A 154 7.42 -0.17 10.37
N LYS A 155 7.43 -1.37 9.78
CA LYS A 155 8.65 -2.13 9.50
C LYS A 155 8.54 -2.83 8.15
N TYR A 156 9.56 -2.66 7.32
CA TYR A 156 9.76 -3.35 6.06
C TYR A 156 11.14 -4.00 6.02
N VAL A 157 11.20 -5.24 5.55
CA VAL A 157 12.45 -5.96 5.32
C VAL A 157 12.52 -6.25 3.83
N THR A 158 13.56 -5.76 3.18
CA THR A 158 13.74 -5.89 1.73
C THR A 158 13.99 -7.35 1.33
N ASP A 159 13.16 -7.88 0.44
CA ASP A 159 13.26 -9.26 -0.04
C ASP A 159 14.34 -9.46 -1.10
N ALA A 160 14.65 -8.39 -1.83
CA ALA A 160 15.75 -8.28 -2.77
C ALA A 160 16.33 -6.86 -2.67
N GLY A 161 17.46 -6.62 -3.34
CA GLY A 161 17.96 -5.25 -3.50
C GLY A 161 16.96 -4.40 -4.30
N VAL A 162 16.81 -3.13 -3.93
CA VAL A 162 15.99 -2.15 -4.64
C VAL A 162 16.89 -0.99 -5.04
N THR A 163 16.86 -0.59 -6.31
CA THR A 163 17.72 0.51 -6.81
C THR A 163 17.22 1.88 -6.38
N ASP A 164 15.91 2.11 -6.44
CA ASP A 164 15.25 3.36 -6.03
C ASP A 164 14.14 3.07 -5.01
N PHE A 165 14.46 3.25 -3.72
CA PHE A 165 13.54 3.05 -2.62
C PHE A 165 13.17 4.38 -1.94
N ASN A 166 11.87 4.66 -1.87
CA ASN A 166 11.33 5.88 -1.25
C ASN A 166 10.19 5.55 -0.30
N VAL A 167 10.05 6.34 0.75
CA VAL A 167 8.93 6.24 1.70
C VAL A 167 8.23 7.58 1.84
N ALA A 168 6.90 7.57 1.81
CA ALA A 168 6.08 8.74 2.09
C ALA A 168 5.13 8.45 3.25
N ILE A 169 5.19 9.26 4.30
CA ILE A 169 4.34 9.12 5.49
C ILE A 169 3.39 10.32 5.55
N TYR A 170 2.10 10.05 5.56
CA TYR A 170 1.05 11.07 5.53
C TYR A 170 0.59 11.36 6.94
N ALA A 171 0.64 12.63 7.35
CA ALA A 171 -0.03 13.06 8.56
C ALA A 171 -1.55 12.94 8.36
N PRO A 172 -2.30 12.30 9.28
CA PRO A 172 -3.75 12.28 9.20
C PRO A 172 -4.31 13.69 9.24
N PHE A 173 -5.41 13.93 8.54
CA PHE A 173 -6.05 15.24 8.57
C PHE A 173 -6.44 15.63 10.00
N ARG A 174 -6.09 16.87 10.39
CA ARG A 174 -6.27 17.42 11.76
C ARG A 174 -5.56 16.63 12.87
N ALA A 175 -4.57 15.80 12.55
CA ALA A 175 -3.65 15.34 13.57
C ALA A 175 -2.85 16.53 14.11
N GLU A 176 -2.59 16.52 15.42
CA GLU A 176 -1.71 17.46 16.10
C GLU A 176 -0.46 16.71 16.56
N ASN A 177 0.64 17.45 16.77
CA ASN A 177 1.91 16.90 17.29
C ASN A 177 2.42 15.69 16.50
N PHE A 178 2.18 15.66 15.18
CA PHE A 178 2.65 14.57 14.33
C PHE A 178 4.18 14.51 14.34
N GLN A 179 4.72 13.35 14.65
CA GLN A 179 6.15 13.10 14.75
C GLN A 179 6.49 11.78 14.10
N VAL A 180 7.61 11.78 13.39
CA VAL A 180 8.33 10.58 12.97
C VAL A 180 9.73 10.69 13.55
N GLU A 181 10.27 9.63 14.13
CA GLU A 181 11.59 9.69 14.79
C GLU A 181 12.75 10.04 13.84
N GLN A 182 12.56 9.83 12.54
CA GLN A 182 13.54 10.14 11.50
C GLN A 182 13.27 11.49 10.85
N GLU A 183 14.35 12.20 10.52
CA GLU A 183 14.27 13.45 9.75
C GLU A 183 13.93 13.15 8.29
N ALA A 184 12.90 13.81 7.76
CA ALA A 184 12.49 13.66 6.37
C ALA A 184 13.42 14.39 5.40
N THR A 185 13.58 13.85 4.19
CA THR A 185 14.29 14.52 3.09
C THR A 185 13.51 15.76 2.64
N LEU A 186 12.19 15.63 2.52
CA LEU A 186 11.28 16.69 2.12
C LEU A 186 9.98 16.58 2.93
N VAL A 187 9.40 17.73 3.27
CA VAL A 187 8.03 17.83 3.77
C VAL A 187 7.20 18.61 2.76
N SER A 188 6.05 18.07 2.37
CA SER A 188 5.10 18.67 1.43
C SER A 188 3.68 18.65 2.00
N ASP A 189 2.72 19.28 1.32
CA ASP A 189 1.31 19.28 1.72
C ASP A 189 0.47 18.46 0.75
N SER A 190 -0.38 17.57 1.26
CA SER A 190 -1.35 16.81 0.48
C SER A 190 -2.59 16.46 1.32
N PHE A 191 -3.77 16.49 0.70
CA PHE A 191 -5.06 16.22 1.37
C PHE A 191 -5.31 17.03 2.66
N GLY A 192 -4.71 18.22 2.77
CA GLY A 192 -4.83 19.09 3.95
C GLY A 192 -4.02 18.65 5.16
N GLY A 193 -3.01 17.78 4.97
CA GLY A 193 -2.00 17.42 5.96
C GLY A 193 -0.60 17.41 5.34
N GLU A 194 0.41 17.33 6.21
CA GLU A 194 1.81 17.22 5.79
C GLU A 194 2.12 15.78 5.31
N VAL A 195 3.02 15.68 4.33
CA VAL A 195 3.57 14.42 3.83
C VAL A 195 5.08 14.48 3.98
N TYR A 196 5.62 13.54 4.74
CA TYR A 196 7.03 13.40 5.06
C TYR A 196 7.65 12.38 4.10
N VAL A 197 8.55 12.82 3.24
CA VAL A 197 9.19 12.02 2.20
C VAL A 197 10.62 11.68 2.60
N TYR A 198 10.97 10.41 2.47
CA TYR A 198 12.29 9.84 2.74
C TYR A 198 12.84 9.23 1.47
N GLU A 199 13.83 9.89 0.88
CA GLU A 199 14.56 9.41 -0.30
C GLU A 199 15.73 8.55 0.17
N MET A 200 15.55 7.23 0.14
CA MET A 200 16.55 6.29 0.68
C MET A 200 17.54 5.85 -0.39
N GLY A 201 17.14 5.88 -1.67
CA GLY A 201 17.95 5.44 -2.79
C GLY A 201 18.11 3.92 -2.82
N GLU A 202 19.33 3.42 -3.00
CA GLU A 202 19.60 1.99 -3.09
C GLU A 202 19.55 1.32 -1.71
N VAL A 203 18.78 0.24 -1.59
CA VAL A 203 18.70 -0.59 -0.36
C VAL A 203 19.05 -2.04 -0.67
N ASN A 204 19.78 -2.68 0.23
CA ASN A 204 20.26 -4.06 0.02
C ASN A 204 19.22 -5.09 0.46
N GLN A 205 19.31 -6.31 -0.07
CA GLN A 205 18.50 -7.43 0.44
C GLN A 205 18.72 -7.67 1.93
N GLY A 206 17.62 -7.86 2.67
CA GLY A 206 17.61 -8.13 4.11
C GLY A 206 17.80 -6.88 4.98
N GLU A 207 17.95 -5.71 4.37
CA GLU A 207 17.94 -4.44 5.07
C GLU A 207 16.56 -4.18 5.69
N THR A 208 16.57 -3.57 6.87
CA THR A 208 15.34 -3.28 7.62
C THR A 208 15.13 -1.77 7.61
N ILE A 209 14.03 -1.34 7.02
CA ILE A 209 13.52 0.03 7.11
C ILE A 209 12.40 0.04 8.15
N ALA A 210 12.49 0.93 9.14
CA ALA A 210 11.47 1.04 10.18
C ALA A 210 11.20 2.50 10.50
N PHE A 211 9.95 2.85 10.83
CA PHE A 211 9.55 4.19 11.24
C PHE A 211 8.64 4.08 12.46
N ASP A 212 8.98 4.81 13.52
CA ASP A 212 8.11 5.03 14.66
C ASP A 212 7.39 6.37 14.48
N VAL A 213 6.06 6.30 14.49
CA VAL A 213 5.18 7.44 14.20
C VAL A 213 4.27 7.66 15.39
N SER A 214 4.11 8.93 15.79
CA SER A 214 3.17 9.31 16.84
C SER A 214 2.43 10.61 16.51
N TYR A 215 1.21 10.75 17.01
CA TYR A 215 0.38 11.94 16.82
C TYR A 215 -0.80 11.97 17.79
N THR A 216 -1.42 13.14 17.94
CA THR A 216 -2.64 13.34 18.73
C THR A 216 -3.83 13.53 17.79
N LYS A 217 -4.92 12.79 17.99
CA LYS A 217 -6.16 12.94 17.22
C LYS A 217 -7.38 12.49 18.04
N ASP A 218 -8.36 13.37 18.16
CA ASP A 218 -9.52 13.20 19.06
C ASP A 218 -10.66 12.36 18.46
N SER A 219 -10.55 11.99 17.18
CA SER A 219 -11.63 11.39 16.40
C SER A 219 -11.11 10.45 15.32
N ASN A 220 -11.83 9.36 15.06
CA ASN A 220 -11.53 8.42 13.97
C ASN A 220 -12.11 8.87 12.61
N VAL A 221 -12.33 10.18 12.40
CA VAL A 221 -12.67 10.67 11.03
C VAL A 221 -11.46 10.42 10.16
N THR A 222 -11.62 9.72 9.03
CA THR A 222 -10.48 9.52 8.14
C THR A 222 -10.14 10.80 7.37
N THR A 223 -8.92 10.90 6.86
CA THR A 223 -8.49 12.04 6.01
C THR A 223 -9.46 12.25 4.84
N LEU A 224 -9.80 11.19 4.11
CA LEU A 224 -10.71 11.28 2.98
C LEU A 224 -12.15 11.64 3.40
N GLU A 225 -12.63 11.09 4.51
CA GLU A 225 -13.92 11.46 5.09
C GLU A 225 -13.99 12.96 5.41
N ALA A 226 -12.94 13.51 6.04
CA ALA A 226 -12.92 14.91 6.44
C ALA A 226 -12.74 15.86 5.23
N PHE A 227 -11.90 15.47 4.28
CA PHE A 227 -11.64 16.23 3.07
C PHE A 227 -12.90 16.38 2.19
N ASN A 228 -13.67 15.30 2.04
CA ASN A 228 -14.93 15.30 1.29
C ASN A 228 -16.00 16.21 1.95
N ASP A 229 -16.07 16.23 3.28
CA ASP A 229 -16.98 17.12 4.00
C ASP A 229 -16.61 18.60 3.77
N MET A 230 -15.31 18.93 3.74
CA MET A 230 -14.86 20.31 3.49
C MET A 230 -15.17 20.81 2.09
N GLN A 231 -15.14 19.93 1.09
CA GLN A 231 -15.46 20.28 -0.30
C GLN A 231 -16.98 20.38 -0.58
N GLY A 232 -17.82 20.25 0.45
CA GLY A 232 -19.25 20.52 0.36
C GLY A 232 -20.10 19.33 -0.09
N GLY A 233 -19.64 18.09 0.12
CA GLY A 233 -20.43 16.89 -0.12
C GLY A 233 -20.92 16.78 -1.55
N MET A 234 -19.99 16.58 -2.51
CA MET A 234 -20.39 16.22 -3.86
C MET A 234 -21.27 14.96 -3.84
N PRO A 235 -22.38 14.92 -4.60
CA PRO A 235 -23.13 13.70 -4.84
C PRO A 235 -22.19 12.64 -5.42
N ASP A 236 -22.38 11.37 -5.04
CA ASP A 236 -21.66 10.20 -5.56
C ASP A 236 -21.83 9.98 -7.09
N ASP A 237 -22.55 10.86 -7.78
CA ASP A 237 -22.82 10.79 -9.20
C ASP A 237 -22.08 11.96 -9.92
N ASP A 238 -21.14 11.60 -10.80
CA ASP A 238 -20.33 12.47 -11.68
C ASP A 238 -19.15 13.26 -11.06
N ILE A 239 -18.38 12.67 -10.15
CA ILE A 239 -17.08 13.22 -9.72
C ILE A 239 -15.93 12.71 -10.62
N HIS A 240 -16.03 12.98 -11.92
CA HIS A 240 -14.88 12.94 -12.84
C HIS A 240 -14.75 14.21 -13.70
N ALA A 241 -15.56 15.24 -13.48
CA ALA A 241 -15.51 16.47 -14.30
C ALA A 241 -14.69 17.63 -13.68
N GLY A 242 -13.86 17.37 -12.65
CA GLY A 242 -13.19 18.45 -11.91
C GLY A 242 -11.70 18.25 -11.60
N LEU A 243 -11.05 17.18 -12.07
CA LEU A 243 -9.61 16.97 -11.91
C LEU A 243 -8.90 16.70 -13.25
N ASN A 244 -9.55 17.06 -14.36
CA ASN A 244 -8.84 17.29 -15.62
C ASN A 244 -8.41 18.77 -15.64
N GLU A 245 -7.10 18.96 -15.73
CA GLU A 245 -6.37 20.23 -15.83
C GLU A 245 -6.13 20.98 -14.51
N GLY A 246 -4.92 20.81 -13.97
CA GLY A 246 -4.11 21.91 -13.45
C GLY A 246 -4.73 22.78 -12.36
N GLY A 247 -4.84 22.25 -11.14
CA GLY A 247 -4.87 23.08 -9.94
C GLY A 247 -3.48 23.65 -9.66
N GLN A 248 -3.05 24.66 -10.41
CA GLN A 248 -1.94 25.52 -10.00
C GLN A 248 -2.25 26.07 -8.61
N ALA A 249 -1.45 25.66 -7.62
CA ALA A 249 -1.29 26.41 -6.39
C ALA A 249 -0.76 27.80 -6.76
N GLN A 250 -1.67 28.77 -6.91
CA GLN A 250 -1.32 30.16 -7.09
C GLN A 250 -0.95 30.73 -5.72
N GLY A 251 0.34 30.71 -5.36
CA GLY A 251 0.76 31.24 -4.07
C GLY A 251 2.25 31.08 -3.74
N GLY A 252 3.10 31.88 -4.41
CA GLY A 252 4.44 32.21 -3.91
C GLY A 252 5.58 31.58 -4.70
N ASN A 253 6.28 32.42 -5.47
CA ASN A 253 7.57 32.10 -6.07
C ASN A 253 8.52 31.50 -5.02
N ASN A 254 8.72 30.19 -5.07
CA ASN A 254 9.96 29.45 -4.77
C ASN A 254 9.60 27.95 -4.68
N SER A 255 9.45 27.27 -5.82
CA SER A 255 9.32 25.80 -5.81
C SER A 255 10.48 25.21 -6.59
N PHE A 256 11.45 24.74 -5.83
CA PHE A 256 12.61 23.96 -6.24
C PHE A 256 12.23 22.46 -6.20
N ILE A 257 11.11 22.10 -6.80
CA ILE A 257 10.66 20.70 -6.88
C ILE A 257 11.07 20.21 -8.26
N SER A 258 12.03 19.29 -8.30
CA SER A 258 12.44 18.62 -9.54
C SER A 258 11.23 17.86 -10.09
N THR A 259 11.15 17.73 -11.42
CA THR A 259 10.11 16.94 -12.10
C THR A 259 10.08 15.47 -11.65
N GLU A 260 11.12 15.00 -10.96
CA GLU A 260 11.24 13.66 -10.38
C GLU A 260 10.43 13.52 -9.07
N ASP A 261 10.37 14.57 -8.23
CA ASP A 261 9.67 14.55 -6.93
C ASP A 261 8.13 14.66 -7.09
N ALA A 262 7.66 15.14 -8.25
CA ALA A 262 6.23 15.24 -8.57
C ALA A 262 5.53 13.87 -8.71
N VAL A 263 6.31 12.81 -8.96
CA VAL A 263 5.80 11.45 -9.22
C VAL A 263 5.26 10.78 -7.95
N LEU A 264 5.80 11.11 -6.76
CA LEU A 264 5.36 10.51 -5.51
C LEU A 264 3.95 10.95 -5.09
N ILE A 265 3.59 12.21 -5.38
CA ILE A 265 2.26 12.77 -5.06
C ILE A 265 1.20 12.30 -6.07
N SER A 266 1.57 12.06 -7.34
CA SER A 266 0.61 11.59 -8.36
C SER A 266 0.11 10.16 -8.12
N LEU A 267 0.91 9.29 -7.51
CA LEU A 267 0.53 7.88 -7.26
C LEU A 267 -0.61 7.73 -6.23
N THR A 268 -0.82 8.69 -5.33
CA THR A 268 -1.92 8.64 -4.35
C THR A 268 -3.32 8.77 -4.99
N ILE A 269 -3.40 9.37 -6.19
CA ILE A 269 -4.67 9.55 -6.92
C ILE A 269 -5.22 8.20 -7.42
N ILE A 270 -4.35 7.22 -7.62
CA ILE A 270 -4.68 5.89 -8.14
C ILE A 270 -5.45 5.05 -7.11
N ILE A 271 -5.07 5.16 -5.83
CA ILE A 271 -5.65 4.45 -4.68
C ILE A 271 -7.19 4.60 -4.66
N VAL A 272 -7.70 5.82 -4.86
CA VAL A 272 -9.14 6.11 -4.76
C VAL A 272 -9.94 5.56 -5.97
N GLY A 273 -9.35 5.52 -7.16
CA GLY A 273 -10.01 5.00 -8.38
C GLY A 273 -10.13 3.47 -8.39
N ALA A 274 -9.11 2.80 -7.87
CA ALA A 274 -9.01 1.35 -7.77
C ALA A 274 -10.09 0.72 -6.86
N PHE A 275 -10.33 1.29 -5.68
CA PHE A 275 -11.38 0.82 -4.75
C PHE A 275 -12.77 0.87 -5.40
N ILE A 276 -13.08 1.90 -6.19
CA ILE A 276 -14.39 2.03 -6.85
C ILE A 276 -14.55 1.01 -7.98
N PHE A 277 -13.49 0.70 -8.75
CA PHE A 277 -13.57 -0.27 -9.85
C PHE A 277 -13.92 -1.69 -9.36
N VAL A 278 -13.37 -2.11 -8.22
CA VAL A 278 -13.70 -3.40 -7.58
C VAL A 278 -15.15 -3.41 -7.06
N ILE A 279 -15.64 -2.29 -6.53
CA ILE A 279 -17.02 -2.12 -6.03
C ILE A 279 -18.05 -2.21 -7.18
N VAL A 280 -17.78 -1.60 -8.33
CA VAL A 280 -18.72 -1.58 -9.46
C VAL A 280 -18.88 -2.96 -10.12
N ARG A 281 -17.84 -3.80 -10.10
CA ARG A 281 -17.91 -5.15 -10.70
C ARG A 281 -18.77 -6.12 -9.90
N LYS A 282 -18.89 -5.94 -8.57
CA LYS A 282 -19.77 -6.75 -7.70
C LYS A 282 -21.25 -6.32 -7.72
N LYS A 283 -21.57 -5.07 -8.10
CA LYS A 283 -22.93 -4.50 -8.00
C LYS A 283 -23.87 -4.75 -9.19
N LYS A 284 -23.48 -5.54 -10.21
CA LYS A 284 -24.28 -5.74 -11.42
C LYS A 284 -25.55 -6.61 -11.28
N ASN A 285 -26.01 -6.93 -10.07
CA ASN A 285 -27.31 -7.58 -9.82
C ASN A 285 -27.99 -6.96 -8.59
N GLY A 286 -28.96 -6.07 -8.81
CA GLY A 286 -29.86 -5.60 -7.74
C GLY A 286 -30.74 -4.43 -8.18
N ASP A 287 -32.02 -4.72 -8.37
CA ASP A 287 -33.06 -3.80 -8.86
C ASP A 287 -33.27 -2.54 -8.00
N VAL A 288 -33.52 -1.42 -8.67
CA VAL A 288 -33.85 -0.10 -8.11
C VAL A 288 -35.33 -0.05 -7.71
N VAL A 289 -35.60 0.30 -6.44
CA VAL A 289 -36.91 0.84 -6.04
C VAL A 289 -36.68 2.15 -5.28
N SER A 290 -37.14 3.25 -5.86
CA SER A 290 -37.14 4.59 -5.28
C SER A 290 -38.36 4.82 -4.38
N LYS A 291 -38.21 5.61 -3.32
CA LYS A 291 -39.34 6.33 -2.69
C LYS A 291 -38.90 7.62 -1.98
N GLU A 292 -39.70 8.65 -2.24
CA GLU A 292 -39.52 10.07 -1.91
C GLU A 292 -39.52 10.42 -0.42
N ALA A 293 -38.87 11.56 -0.14
CA ALA A 293 -38.69 12.18 1.16
C ALA A 293 -39.89 13.06 1.59
N SER A 294 -40.10 13.20 2.90
CA SER A 294 -40.81 14.36 3.48
C SER A 294 -40.03 14.93 4.66
N ALA A 295 -39.83 16.25 4.62
CA ALA A 295 -38.98 17.02 5.53
C ALA A 295 -39.70 17.40 6.83
N LYS A 296 -38.97 17.33 7.96
CA LYS A 296 -39.35 17.91 9.25
C LYS A 296 -38.21 18.77 9.81
N PRO A 297 -38.51 19.77 10.67
CA PRO A 297 -37.65 20.93 10.91
C PRO A 297 -36.43 20.64 11.81
N LYS A 298 -35.34 21.34 11.51
CA LYS A 298 -33.99 21.19 12.09
C LYS A 298 -33.98 21.52 13.60
N LYS A 299 -33.79 20.49 14.41
CA LYS A 299 -33.30 20.60 15.79
C LYS A 299 -31.83 21.06 15.71
N ILE A 300 -31.39 21.95 16.59
CA ILE A 300 -29.96 22.25 16.74
C ILE A 300 -29.33 20.96 17.26
N ILE A 301 -28.68 20.25 16.35
CA ILE A 301 -28.06 18.96 16.57
C ILE A 301 -26.58 19.23 16.78
N ASN A 302 -26.02 18.70 17.87
CA ASN A 302 -24.58 18.59 18.03
C ASN A 302 -24.08 17.59 16.97
N LYS A 303 -23.57 18.12 15.85
CA LYS A 303 -23.23 17.34 14.66
C LYS A 303 -22.20 16.26 14.96
N GLU A 304 -21.17 16.59 15.74
CA GLU A 304 -20.09 15.66 16.07
C GLU A 304 -20.58 14.48 16.90
N GLU A 305 -21.47 14.72 17.86
CA GLU A 305 -22.09 13.65 18.63
C GLU A 305 -22.98 12.74 17.78
N GLU A 306 -23.74 13.29 16.84
CA GLU A 306 -24.56 12.46 15.94
C GLU A 306 -23.70 11.68 14.94
N ILE A 307 -22.62 12.25 14.41
CA ILE A 307 -21.67 11.52 13.54
C ILE A 307 -21.01 10.38 14.33
N LYS A 308 -20.59 10.63 15.58
CA LYS A 308 -20.04 9.60 16.46
C LYS A 308 -21.05 8.48 16.74
N LYS A 309 -22.33 8.81 16.92
CA LYS A 309 -23.41 7.81 17.02
C LYS A 309 -23.59 7.03 15.73
N LEU A 310 -23.56 7.68 14.57
CA LEU A 310 -23.66 7.03 13.27
C LEU A 310 -22.52 6.03 13.06
N ARG A 311 -21.28 6.39 13.38
CA ARG A 311 -20.14 5.46 13.34
C ARG A 311 -20.32 4.28 14.26
N LYS A 312 -20.75 4.53 15.50
CA LYS A 312 -21.05 3.46 16.45
C LYS A 312 -22.14 2.53 15.92
N MET A 313 -23.18 3.06 15.31
CA MET A 313 -24.25 2.25 14.70
C MET A 313 -23.74 1.43 13.50
N LEU A 314 -22.83 1.98 12.70
CA LEU A 314 -22.20 1.26 11.58
C LEU A 314 -21.32 0.11 12.09
N ALA A 315 -20.45 0.39 13.06
CA ALA A 315 -19.58 -0.61 13.70
C ALA A 315 -20.37 -1.73 14.40
N GLU A 316 -21.52 -1.41 15.01
CA GLU A 316 -22.43 -2.39 15.61
C GLU A 316 -23.29 -3.16 14.58
N GLY A 317 -23.12 -2.91 13.28
CA GLY A 317 -23.92 -3.52 12.20
C GLY A 317 -25.40 -3.10 12.20
N LYS A 318 -25.76 -2.02 12.91
CA LYS A 318 -27.14 -1.51 13.00
C LYS A 318 -27.57 -0.71 11.78
N ILE A 319 -26.61 -0.20 11.01
CA ILE A 319 -26.82 0.47 9.72
C ILE A 319 -25.77 -0.04 8.74
N ASP A 320 -26.11 -0.08 7.45
CA ASP A 320 -25.14 -0.33 6.38
C ASP A 320 -24.38 0.95 6.00
N GLU A 321 -23.30 0.81 5.23
CA GLU A 321 -22.45 1.92 4.81
C GLU A 321 -23.24 2.97 4.01
N LYS A 322 -24.18 2.54 3.16
CA LYS A 322 -25.04 3.43 2.38
C LYS A 322 -25.89 4.31 3.30
N THR A 323 -26.49 3.72 4.32
CA THR A 323 -27.30 4.41 5.32
C THR A 323 -26.45 5.34 6.18
N TYR A 324 -25.22 4.94 6.52
CA TYR A 324 -24.26 5.80 7.19
C TYR A 324 -23.94 7.03 6.36
N LYS A 325 -23.50 6.85 5.10
CA LYS A 325 -23.18 7.94 4.16
C LYS A 325 -24.36 8.89 3.96
N GLU A 326 -25.56 8.35 3.75
CA GLU A 326 -26.78 9.15 3.57
C GLU A 326 -27.17 9.94 4.83
N LYS A 327 -27.03 9.33 6.02
CA LYS A 327 -27.35 10.03 7.28
C LYS A 327 -26.29 11.05 7.64
N ARG A 328 -25.01 10.77 7.34
CA ARG A 328 -23.89 11.68 7.55
C ARG A 328 -24.00 12.91 6.66
N SER A 329 -24.25 12.75 5.36
CA SER A 329 -24.40 13.89 4.44
C SER A 329 -25.54 14.83 4.82
N LYS A 330 -26.60 14.31 5.45
CA LYS A 330 -27.72 15.11 5.98
C LYS A 330 -27.35 15.94 7.22
N LEU A 331 -26.28 15.59 7.93
CA LEU A 331 -25.76 16.34 9.07
C LEU A 331 -24.86 17.51 8.65
N GLY A 332 -24.43 17.54 7.39
CA GLY A 332 -23.68 18.63 6.76
C GLY A 332 -22.23 18.62 7.16
#